data_AF-A0A834YCI8-F1
#
_entry.id   AF-A0A834YCI8-F1
#
_cell.length_a   1.000
_cell.length_b   1.000
_cell.length_c   1.000
_cell.angle_alpha   90.00
_cell.angle_beta   90.00
_cell.angle_gamma   90.00
#
_symmetry.space_group_name_H-M   'P 1'
#
loop_
_entity.id
_entity.type
_entity.pdbx_description
1 polymer ?
#
loop_
_entity_poly.entity_id
_entity_poly.type
_entity_poly.pdbx_seq_one_letter_code
_entity_poly.pdbx_strand_id
1 'polypeptide(L)'
;MESTPPCPCVLQIQPPTYGNLITILSIDGGGIRGIIPGTILAYLESQLQELDGEDARLADYFDVIAGTSTGGLLTAMLTAPDDNNRPLFAAKNA
;
A
#
# COMPACT_ATOMS: atom_id res chain seq x y z
N MET A 1 -31.95 24.16 -1.75
CA MET A 1 -31.66 23.55 -3.06
C MET A 1 -30.90 22.29 -2.77
N GLU A 2 -31.63 21.19 -2.86
CA GLU A 2 -31.23 19.84 -2.46
C GLU A 2 -30.17 19.33 -3.44
N SER A 3 -28.92 19.17 -2.97
CA SER A 3 -27.88 18.48 -3.74
C SER A 3 -28.04 16.99 -3.49
N THR A 4 -28.48 16.28 -4.52
CA THR A 4 -28.64 14.81 -4.58
C THR A 4 -27.42 14.06 -4.00
N PRO A 5 -27.61 12.96 -3.25
CA PRO A 5 -26.49 12.15 -2.78
C PRO A 5 -25.77 11.51 -3.97
N PRO A 6 -24.42 11.53 -4.03
CA PRO A 6 -23.68 10.88 -5.10
C PRO A 6 -23.89 9.37 -5.07
N CYS A 7 -24.07 8.78 -6.25
CA CYS A 7 -24.22 7.33 -6.44
C CYS A 7 -23.07 6.54 -5.78
N PRO A 8 -23.35 5.41 -5.09
CA PRO A 8 -22.32 4.66 -4.34
C PRO A 8 -21.40 3.79 -5.22
N CYS A 9 -21.34 4.00 -6.53
CA CYS A 9 -20.70 3.10 -7.49
C CYS A 9 -19.58 3.72 -8.35
N VAL A 10 -19.05 4.88 -7.97
CA VAL A 10 -17.76 5.33 -8.51
C VAL A 10 -16.74 4.97 -7.45
N LEU A 11 -15.82 4.06 -7.77
CA LEU A 11 -14.65 3.79 -6.96
C LEU A 11 -13.89 5.12 -6.89
N GLN A 12 -14.17 5.93 -5.87
CA GLN A 12 -13.59 7.25 -5.70
C GLN A 12 -12.17 6.98 -5.22
N ILE A 13 -11.26 6.77 -6.18
CA ILE A 13 -9.82 6.68 -5.91
C ILE A 13 -9.50 7.94 -5.10
N GLN A 14 -8.95 7.75 -3.90
CA GLN A 14 -8.60 8.88 -3.06
C GLN A 14 -7.68 9.81 -3.88
N PRO A 15 -7.81 11.14 -3.73
CA PRO A 15 -6.91 12.05 -4.42
C PRO A 15 -5.47 11.68 -4.09
N PRO A 16 -4.54 11.75 -5.06
CA PRO A 16 -3.19 11.27 -4.89
C PRO A 16 -2.54 11.89 -3.65
N THR A 17 -1.94 11.04 -2.84
CA THR A 17 -1.38 11.41 -1.53
C THR A 17 -0.24 12.43 -1.70
N TYR A 18 0.47 12.37 -2.84
CA TYR A 18 1.50 13.32 -3.23
C TYR A 18 1.41 13.74 -4.72
N GLY A 19 1.25 15.04 -4.96
CA GLY A 19 1.30 15.62 -6.31
C GLY A 19 0.07 15.34 -7.18
N ASN A 20 0.25 15.35 -8.51
CA ASN A 20 -0.82 15.12 -9.51
C ASN A 20 -0.75 13.73 -10.16
N LEU A 21 0.08 12.82 -9.63
CA LEU A 21 0.30 11.49 -10.18
C LEU A 21 -0.31 10.44 -9.26
N ILE A 22 -0.98 9.44 -9.84
CA ILE A 22 -1.51 8.29 -9.11
C ILE A 22 -0.46 7.20 -9.09
N THR A 23 -0.10 6.71 -7.91
CA THR A 23 0.89 5.64 -7.71
C THR A 23 0.21 4.31 -7.40
N ILE A 24 0.60 3.26 -8.13
CA ILE A 24 -0.02 1.93 -8.01
C ILE A 24 1.08 0.88 -7.79
N LEU A 25 0.95 0.09 -6.74
CA LEU A 25 1.77 -1.09 -6.46
C LEU A 25 0.95 -2.36 -6.71
N SER A 26 1.46 -3.26 -7.56
CA SER A 26 0.84 -4.56 -7.84
C SER A 26 1.80 -5.70 -7.49
N ILE A 27 1.33 -6.67 -6.71
CA ILE A 27 2.12 -7.81 -6.23
C ILE A 27 1.52 -9.13 -6.73
N ASP A 28 2.28 -9.82 -7.58
CA ASP A 28 1.87 -11.09 -8.14
C ASP A 28 1.84 -12.22 -7.09
N GLY A 29 0.98 -13.21 -7.35
CA GLY A 29 0.94 -14.44 -6.58
C GLY A 29 2.13 -15.34 -6.91
N GLY A 30 2.61 -16.09 -5.91
CA GLY A 30 3.79 -16.96 -6.11
C GLY A 30 3.88 -18.16 -5.18
N GLY A 31 2.91 -18.36 -4.28
CA GLY A 31 3.04 -19.33 -3.18
C GLY A 31 4.25 -18.99 -2.33
N ILE A 32 5.11 -19.98 -2.07
CA ILE A 32 6.38 -19.76 -1.34
C ILE A 32 7.33 -18.78 -2.03
N ARG A 33 7.18 -18.56 -3.35
CA ARG A 33 7.99 -17.58 -4.10
C ARG A 33 7.62 -16.13 -3.78
N GLY A 34 6.59 -15.89 -2.95
CA GLY A 34 6.28 -14.57 -2.40
C GLY A 34 7.43 -13.94 -1.62
N ILE A 35 8.43 -14.73 -1.19
CA ILE A 35 9.67 -14.20 -0.60
C ILE A 35 10.45 -13.30 -1.55
N ILE A 36 10.36 -13.51 -2.86
CA ILE A 36 11.04 -12.69 -3.88
C ILE A 36 10.47 -11.26 -3.89
N PRO A 37 9.15 -11.04 -4.13
CA PRO A 37 8.58 -9.71 -4.02
C PRO A 37 8.68 -9.15 -2.60
N GLY A 38 8.55 -9.98 -1.55
CA GLY A 38 8.73 -9.52 -0.15
C GLY A 38 10.12 -8.91 0.10
N THR A 39 11.18 -9.55 -0.41
CA THR A 39 12.56 -9.02 -0.29
C THR A 39 12.73 -7.70 -1.04
N ILE A 40 12.14 -7.58 -2.23
CA ILE A 40 12.17 -6.34 -3.03
C ILE A 40 11.44 -5.22 -2.29
N LEU A 41 10.26 -5.50 -1.73
CA LEU A 41 9.46 -4.52 -0.98
C LEU A 41 10.17 -4.07 0.29
N ALA A 42 10.84 -4.99 1.01
CA ALA A 42 11.64 -4.66 2.18
C ALA A 42 12.81 -3.72 1.83
N TYR A 43 13.49 -3.98 0.72
CA TYR A 43 14.54 -3.10 0.24
C TYR A 43 13.98 -1.72 -0.19
N LEU A 44 12.88 -1.71 -0.94
CA LEU A 44 12.23 -0.46 -1.36
C LEU A 44 11.83 0.40 -0.15
N GLU A 45 11.21 -0.19 0.87
CA GLU A 45 10.82 0.53 2.09
C GLU A 45 12.03 1.06 2.84
N SER A 46 13.14 0.30 2.91
CA SER A 46 14.38 0.81 3.54
C SER A 46 14.95 2.03 2.84
N GLN A 47 14.89 2.07 1.49
CA GLN A 47 15.36 3.23 0.72
C GLN A 47 14.46 4.45 0.93
N LEU A 48 13.16 4.27 1.06
CA LEU A 48 12.23 5.35 1.41
C LEU A 48 12.49 5.86 2.84
N GLN A 49 12.78 4.97 3.78
CA GLN A 49 13.12 5.34 5.16
C GLN A 49 14.44 6.10 5.25
N GLU A 50 15.43 5.79 4.41
CA GLU A 50 16.67 6.55 4.32
C GLU A 50 16.47 7.98 3.80
N LEU A 51 15.45 8.20 2.96
CA LEU A 51 15.15 9.50 2.36
C LEU A 51 14.24 10.37 3.25
N ASP A 52 13.16 9.78 3.78
CA ASP A 52 12.06 10.53 4.41
C ASP A 52 11.89 10.22 5.92
N GLY A 53 12.65 9.26 6.46
CA GLY A 53 12.69 8.91 7.88
C GLY A 53 12.16 7.52 8.23
N GLU A 54 12.49 7.02 9.42
CA GLU A 54 12.21 5.63 9.85
C GLU A 54 10.71 5.27 9.88
N ASP A 55 9.83 6.25 10.00
CA ASP A 55 8.39 6.04 10.03
C ASP A 55 7.77 5.86 8.64
N ALA A 56 8.52 6.11 7.55
CA ALA A 56 8.04 5.92 6.19
C ALA A 56 7.60 4.47 5.94
N ARG A 57 6.41 4.29 5.35
CA ARG A 57 5.85 2.99 4.95
C ARG A 57 5.39 3.04 3.51
N LEU A 58 5.37 1.90 2.82
CA LEU A 58 4.90 1.82 1.43
C LEU A 58 3.48 2.38 1.25
N ALA A 59 2.59 2.21 2.23
CA ALA A 59 1.23 2.75 2.18
C ALA A 59 1.15 4.29 2.19
N ASP A 60 2.20 4.99 2.61
CA ASP A 60 2.25 6.46 2.56
C ASP A 60 2.54 6.99 1.14
N TYR A 61 3.08 6.15 0.24
CA TYR A 61 3.52 6.54 -1.11
C TYR A 61 2.66 5.99 -2.24
N PHE A 62 1.90 4.92 -1.99
CA PHE A 62 1.08 4.24 -2.99
C PHE A 62 -0.40 4.48 -2.71
N ASP A 63 -1.08 5.16 -3.64
CA ASP A 63 -2.53 5.40 -3.54
C ASP A 63 -3.34 4.11 -3.66
N VAL A 64 -2.81 3.14 -4.41
CA VAL A 64 -3.41 1.82 -4.59
C VAL A 64 -2.37 0.74 -4.44
N ILE A 65 -2.64 -0.22 -3.56
CA ILE A 65 -1.85 -1.45 -3.42
C ILE A 65 -2.77 -2.64 -3.71
N ALA A 66 -2.38 -3.48 -4.66
CA ALA A 66 -3.12 -4.66 -5.06
C ALA A 66 -2.21 -5.90 -5.06
N GLY A 67 -2.77 -7.06 -4.74
CA GLY A 67 -2.05 -8.31 -4.84
C GLY A 67 -2.94 -9.54 -4.92
N THR A 68 -2.43 -10.60 -5.54
CA THR A 68 -3.17 -11.86 -5.73
C THR A 68 -2.50 -13.00 -4.97
N SER A 69 -3.29 -13.87 -4.32
CA SER A 69 -2.78 -15.01 -3.53
C SER A 69 -1.79 -14.55 -2.44
N THR A 70 -0.55 -15.06 -2.40
CA THR A 70 0.48 -14.60 -1.47
C THR A 70 0.76 -13.10 -1.58
N GLY A 71 0.70 -12.52 -2.79
CA GLY A 71 0.81 -11.07 -2.95
C GLY A 71 -0.34 -10.29 -2.32
N GLY A 72 -1.54 -10.90 -2.25
CA GLY A 72 -2.69 -10.34 -1.54
C GLY A 72 -2.53 -10.38 -0.02
N LEU A 73 -1.90 -11.44 0.51
CA LEU A 73 -1.53 -11.50 1.94
C LEU A 73 -0.49 -10.42 2.29
N LEU A 74 0.55 -10.25 1.47
CA LEU A 74 1.53 -9.17 1.63
C LEU A 74 0.84 -7.80 1.58
N THR A 75 -0.06 -7.59 0.62
CA THR A 75 -0.84 -6.36 0.51
C THR A 75 -1.65 -6.10 1.77
N ALA A 76 -2.31 -7.11 2.32
CA ALA A 76 -3.09 -6.97 3.55
C ALA A 76 -2.20 -6.61 4.75
N MET A 77 -1.01 -7.21 4.88
CA MET A 77 -0.08 -6.87 5.96
C MET A 77 0.44 -5.43 5.85
N LEU A 78 0.74 -4.97 4.63
CA LEU A 78 1.24 -3.63 4.36
C LEU A 78 0.17 -2.52 4.51
N THR A 79 -1.12 -2.87 4.51
CA THR A 79 -2.23 -1.90 4.55
C THR A 79 -3.12 -2.03 5.78
N ALA A 80 -2.97 -3.09 6.57
CA ALA A 80 -3.72 -3.27 7.82
C ALA A 80 -3.38 -2.15 8.81
N PRO A 81 -4.35 -1.36 9.27
CA PRO A 81 -4.10 -0.29 10.24
C PRO A 81 -3.85 -0.87 11.65
N ASP A 82 -2.94 -0.23 12.38
CA ASP A 82 -2.77 -0.36 13.82
C ASP A 82 -3.70 0.61 14.60
N ASP A 83 -3.58 0.65 15.93
CA ASP A 83 -4.38 1.55 16.78
C ASP A 83 -4.13 3.05 16.48
N ASN A 84 -3.03 3.39 15.79
CA ASN A 84 -2.70 4.74 15.36
C ASN A 84 -3.07 4.99 13.88
N ASN A 85 -3.82 4.08 13.26
CA ASN A 85 -4.20 4.13 11.84
C ASN A 85 -2.99 4.17 10.88
N ARG A 86 -1.87 3.55 11.27
CA ARG A 86 -0.68 3.33 10.43
C ARG A 86 -0.53 1.85 10.07
N PRO A 87 0.22 1.49 9.02
CA PRO A 87 0.49 0.10 8.67
C PRO A 87 1.08 -0.70 9.84
N LEU A 88 0.37 -1.77 10.24
CA LEU A 88 0.72 -2.66 11.33
C LEU A 88 2.04 -3.40 11.07
N PHE A 89 2.35 -3.69 9.80
CA PHE A 89 3.57 -4.37 9.40
C PHE A 89 4.42 -3.50 8.47
N ALA A 90 5.72 -3.42 8.79
CA ALA A 90 6.75 -2.96 7.87
C ALA A 90 7.02 -4.03 6.80
N ALA A 91 7.49 -3.63 5.61
CA ALA A 91 7.73 -4.55 4.50
C ALA A 91 8.74 -5.65 4.82
N LYS A 92 9.69 -5.40 5.73
CA LYS A 92 10.63 -6.41 6.23
C LYS A 92 9.99 -7.53 7.08
N ASN A 93 8.77 -7.28 7.58
CA ASN A 93 8.03 -8.17 8.47
C ASN A 93 6.76 -8.75 7.81
N ALA A 94 6.54 -8.45 6.52
CA ALA A 94 5.40 -8.92 5.72
C ALA A 94 5.73 -10.25 5.02
#